data_AF-A0AAP0GMI6-F1
#
_entry.id   AF-A0AAP0GMI6-F1
#
_cell.length_a   1.000
_cell.length_b   1.000
_cell.length_c   1.000
_cell.angle_alpha   90.00
_cell.angle_beta   90.00
_cell.angle_gamma   90.00
#
_symmetry.space_group_name_H-M   'P 1'
#
loop_
_entity.id
_entity.type
_entity.pdbx_description
1 polymer ?
#
loop_
_entity_poly.entity_id
_entity_poly.type
_entity_poly.pdbx_seq_one_letter_code
_entity_poly.pdbx_strand_id
1 'polypeptide(L)'
;MCGILAVLGCSDDSQAKRVRVLELSRRLKHRGPDWSGLYQHGDNYLAHQRLAVIDPASGDQPLYNEDETIVVTVNGEIYNHEELRKSLPGHNFRTGSDCDVIAHLYEEHGENFVDMLDGIFSFVLLDTRNNTYIAARDAIGITSLYIGWGLDGDYRLFDRFYFNYHVF
;
A
#
# COMPACT_ATOMS: atom_id res chain seq x y z
N MET A 1 6.13 10.72 7.21
CA MET A 1 5.25 9.56 6.92
C MET A 1 4.78 9.69 5.48
N CYS A 2 4.84 8.60 4.72
CA CYS A 2 4.44 8.52 3.33
C CYS A 2 2.94 8.83 3.12
N GLY A 3 2.50 8.86 1.85
CA GLY A 3 1.09 8.92 1.48
C GLY A 3 0.72 7.75 0.58
N ILE A 4 -0.36 7.04 0.90
CA ILE A 4 -0.87 5.94 0.08
C ILE A 4 -2.26 6.25 -0.48
N LEU A 5 -2.52 5.78 -1.70
CA LEU A 5 -3.81 5.82 -2.37
C LEU A 5 -4.02 4.49 -3.09
N ALA A 6 -5.15 3.84 -2.87
CA ALA A 6 -5.60 2.71 -3.64
C ALA A 6 -7.01 2.94 -4.21
N VAL A 7 -7.22 2.50 -5.44
CA VAL A 7 -8.53 2.47 -6.11
C VAL A 7 -8.76 1.04 -6.57
N LEU A 8 -9.81 0.39 -6.08
CA LEU A 8 -10.03 -1.05 -6.21
C LEU A 8 -11.43 -1.34 -6.77
N GLY A 9 -11.52 -2.39 -7.60
CA GLY A 9 -12.80 -2.97 -8.03
C GLY A 9 -13.67 -2.09 -8.94
N CYS A 10 -13.09 -1.14 -9.69
CA CYS A 10 -13.87 -0.27 -10.57
C CYS A 10 -13.85 -0.78 -12.01
N SER A 11 -14.97 -1.17 -12.60
CA SER A 11 -15.09 -1.75 -13.96
C SER A 11 -14.82 -0.80 -15.16
N ASP A 12 -13.88 0.13 -15.06
CA ASP A 12 -13.57 1.14 -16.09
C ASP A 12 -12.06 1.26 -16.37
N ASP A 13 -11.51 0.46 -17.29
CA ASP A 13 -10.09 0.51 -17.66
C ASP A 13 -9.75 1.70 -18.58
N SER A 14 -10.47 2.82 -18.48
CA SER A 14 -10.20 4.00 -19.28
C SER A 14 -8.87 4.67 -18.91
N GLN A 15 -8.16 5.17 -19.91
CA GLN A 15 -6.99 6.03 -19.71
C GLN A 15 -7.32 7.27 -18.85
N ALA A 16 -8.57 7.74 -18.91
CA ALA A 16 -9.06 8.83 -18.09
C ALA A 16 -8.98 8.51 -16.59
N LYS A 17 -9.31 7.26 -16.19
CA LYS A 17 -9.18 6.83 -14.80
C LYS A 17 -7.73 6.83 -14.34
N ARG A 18 -6.80 6.28 -15.12
CA ARG A 18 -5.38 6.29 -14.77
C ARG A 18 -4.86 7.72 -14.54
N VAL A 19 -5.23 8.65 -15.42
CA VAL A 19 -4.91 10.08 -15.26
C VAL A 19 -5.49 10.63 -13.95
N ARG A 20 -6.75 10.30 -13.64
CA ARG A 20 -7.41 10.72 -12.40
C ARG A 20 -6.72 10.17 -11.15
N VAL A 21 -6.32 8.90 -11.15
CA VAL A 21 -5.57 8.29 -10.03
C VAL A 21 -4.25 9.01 -9.83
N LEU A 22 -3.52 9.34 -10.89
CA LEU A 22 -2.29 10.12 -10.81
C LEU A 22 -2.53 11.53 -10.22
N GLU A 23 -3.61 12.21 -10.63
CA GLU A 23 -3.99 13.51 -10.05
C GLU A 23 -4.29 13.41 -8.55
N LEU A 24 -5.05 12.39 -8.13
CA LEU A 24 -5.38 12.16 -6.72
C LEU A 24 -4.14 11.80 -5.90
N SER A 25 -3.27 10.93 -6.43
CA SER A 25 -2.01 10.55 -5.78
C SER A 25 -1.10 11.77 -5.57
N ARG A 26 -1.00 12.68 -6.56
CA ARG A 26 -0.19 13.92 -6.43
C ARG A 26 -0.64 14.83 -5.30
N ARG A 27 -1.93 14.81 -4.92
CA ARG A 27 -2.40 15.60 -3.77
C ARG A 27 -1.80 15.12 -2.43
N LEU A 28 -1.32 13.87 -2.38
CA LEU A 28 -0.62 13.31 -1.21
C LEU A 28 0.90 13.59 -1.22
N LYS A 29 1.45 14.27 -2.25
CA LYS A 29 2.89 14.51 -2.39
C LYS A 29 3.53 15.25 -1.21
N HIS A 30 2.76 16.08 -0.50
CA HIS A 30 3.23 16.77 0.69
C HIS A 30 3.63 15.81 1.84
N ARG A 31 3.11 14.58 1.85
CA ARG A 31 3.49 13.53 2.81
C ARG A 31 4.78 12.81 2.39
N GLY A 32 4.96 12.61 1.08
CA GLY A 32 6.13 11.94 0.51
C GLY A 32 6.68 12.69 -0.71
N PRO A 33 7.55 13.68 -0.51
CA PRO A 33 8.03 14.56 -1.58
C PRO A 33 9.14 13.94 -2.44
N ASP A 34 9.77 12.85 -1.98
CA ASP A 34 11.03 12.36 -2.52
C ASP A 34 10.82 11.52 -3.79
N TRP A 35 9.77 10.71 -3.81
CA TRP A 35 9.48 9.81 -4.95
C TRP A 35 8.00 9.43 -5.02
N SER A 36 7.53 9.07 -6.22
CA SER A 36 6.14 8.65 -6.46
C SER A 36 6.08 7.33 -7.24
N GLY A 37 5.23 6.41 -6.79
CA GLY A 37 4.99 5.11 -7.40
C GLY A 37 3.54 4.89 -7.76
N LEU A 38 3.30 4.14 -8.83
CA LEU A 38 1.96 3.70 -9.24
C LEU A 38 2.05 2.31 -9.86
N TYR A 39 1.34 1.36 -9.27
CA TYR A 39 1.08 0.04 -9.82
C TYR A 39 -0.37 -0.04 -10.32
N GLN A 40 -0.59 -0.78 -11.41
CA GLN A 40 -1.90 -1.06 -11.97
C GLN A 40 -2.01 -2.54 -12.33
N HIS A 41 -3.09 -3.19 -11.89
CA HIS A 41 -3.47 -4.55 -12.31
C HIS A 41 -4.96 -4.57 -12.65
N GLY A 42 -5.25 -4.64 -13.96
CA GLY A 42 -6.59 -4.39 -14.48
C GLY A 42 -7.13 -3.06 -13.97
N ASP A 43 -8.22 -3.15 -13.23
CA ASP A 43 -8.97 -2.03 -12.66
C ASP A 43 -8.50 -1.56 -11.27
N ASN A 44 -7.46 -2.20 -10.73
CA ASN A 44 -6.91 -1.88 -9.42
C ASN A 44 -5.65 -1.03 -9.55
N TYR A 45 -5.55 -0.01 -8.71
CA TYR A 45 -4.44 0.93 -8.68
C TYR A 45 -3.92 1.06 -7.26
N LEU A 46 -2.60 0.92 -7.08
CA LEU A 46 -1.91 1.17 -5.82
C LEU A 46 -0.86 2.26 -6.08
N ALA A 47 -0.99 3.39 -5.39
CA ALA A 47 -0.12 4.55 -5.55
C ALA A 47 0.54 4.93 -4.22
N HIS A 48 1.80 5.33 -4.28
CA HIS A 48 2.61 5.67 -3.13
C HIS A 48 3.34 7.01 -3.35
N GLN A 49 3.38 7.83 -2.31
CA GLN A 49 4.18 9.04 -2.21
C GLN A 49 5.17 8.83 -1.08
N ARG A 50 6.46 8.74 -1.42
CA ARG A 50 7.52 8.30 -0.51
C ARG A 50 8.19 9.48 0.19
N LEU A 51 8.30 9.37 1.51
CA LEU A 51 9.29 10.10 2.30
C LEU A 51 10.40 9.12 2.66
N ALA A 52 11.59 9.30 2.13
CA ALA A 52 12.71 8.39 2.31
C ALA A 52 13.31 8.57 3.72
N VAL A 53 12.80 7.82 4.70
CA VAL A 53 13.30 7.82 6.08
C VAL A 53 14.26 6.64 6.32
N ILE A 54 13.86 5.42 5.93
CA ILE A 54 14.65 4.19 6.03
C ILE A 54 14.93 3.66 4.61
N ASP A 55 16.16 3.19 4.39
CA ASP A 55 16.70 2.68 3.12
C ASP A 55 16.33 3.51 1.87
N PRO A 56 16.89 4.72 1.71
CA PRO A 56 16.58 5.62 0.59
C PRO A 56 16.78 4.99 -0.79
N ALA A 57 17.63 3.96 -0.91
CA ALA A 57 18.07 3.41 -2.19
C ALA A 57 17.20 2.25 -2.72
N SER A 58 16.55 1.45 -1.86
CA SER A 58 15.81 0.26 -2.32
C SER A 58 14.37 0.10 -1.82
N GLY A 59 13.89 0.98 -0.95
CA GLY A 59 12.52 0.94 -0.39
C GLY A 59 11.44 1.63 -1.23
N ASP A 60 11.57 1.67 -2.55
CA ASP A 60 10.53 2.24 -3.42
C ASP A 60 9.30 1.32 -3.45
N GLN A 61 8.12 1.92 -3.45
CA GLN A 61 6.85 1.20 -3.31
C GLN A 61 5.93 1.41 -4.52
N PRO A 62 5.05 0.47 -4.88
CA PRO A 62 4.66 -0.73 -4.12
C PRO A 62 5.77 -1.78 -3.95
N LEU A 63 5.66 -2.57 -2.88
CA LEU A 63 6.50 -3.72 -2.58
C LEU A 63 5.81 -4.99 -3.07
N TYR A 64 6.59 -6.05 -3.28
CA TYR A 64 6.14 -7.27 -3.96
C TYR A 64 6.70 -8.51 -3.27
N ASN A 65 5.97 -9.63 -3.34
CA ASN A 65 6.59 -10.93 -3.14
C ASN A 65 7.48 -11.30 -4.36
N GLU A 66 8.09 -12.48 -4.32
CA GLU A 66 9.14 -12.92 -5.26
C GLU A 66 8.67 -12.97 -6.72
N ASP A 67 7.44 -13.47 -6.94
CA ASP A 67 6.85 -13.64 -8.26
C ASP A 67 5.97 -12.45 -8.68
N GLU A 68 5.97 -11.38 -7.88
CA GLU A 68 5.19 -10.15 -8.08
C GLU A 68 3.67 -10.38 -8.16
N THR A 69 3.16 -11.51 -7.63
CA THR A 69 1.72 -11.78 -7.61
C THR A 69 1.01 -11.11 -6.45
N ILE A 70 1.72 -10.78 -5.37
CA ILE A 70 1.23 -10.04 -4.22
C ILE A 70 1.90 -8.67 -4.19
N VAL A 71 1.10 -7.62 -4.14
CA VAL A 71 1.56 -6.22 -4.24
C VAL A 71 1.04 -5.42 -3.06
N VAL A 72 1.90 -4.65 -2.38
CA VAL A 72 1.49 -3.86 -1.22
C VAL A 72 2.03 -2.43 -1.26
N THR A 73 1.19 -1.47 -0.87
CA THR A 73 1.63 -0.11 -0.55
C THR A 73 1.37 0.20 0.91
N VAL A 74 2.37 0.76 1.59
CA VAL A 74 2.43 0.89 3.04
C VAL A 74 2.86 2.29 3.43
N ASN A 75 2.14 2.88 4.38
CA ASN A 75 2.59 4.03 5.14
C ASN A 75 2.73 3.58 6.59
N GLY A 76 3.97 3.45 7.06
CA GLY A 76 4.24 2.88 8.36
C GLY A 76 5.68 2.44 8.56
N GLU A 77 5.91 1.82 9.71
CA GLU A 77 7.14 1.17 10.13
C GLU A 77 6.78 -0.14 10.84
N ILE A 78 7.39 -1.26 10.43
CA ILE A 78 7.23 -2.58 11.06
C ILE A 78 8.46 -2.87 11.93
N TYR A 79 8.33 -2.72 13.24
CA TYR A 79 9.45 -2.77 14.18
C TYR A 79 10.04 -4.17 14.33
N ASN A 80 9.21 -5.22 14.25
CA ASN A 80 9.65 -6.61 14.36
C ASN A 80 10.04 -7.24 13.01
N HIS A 81 10.28 -6.45 11.95
CA HIS A 81 10.54 -6.98 10.61
C HIS A 81 11.73 -7.94 10.53
N GLU A 82 12.80 -7.74 11.31
CA GLU A 82 13.96 -8.64 11.31
C GLU A 82 13.62 -10.03 11.87
N GLU A 83 12.73 -10.08 12.88
CA GLU A 83 12.26 -11.33 13.46
C GLU A 83 11.35 -12.06 12.48
N LEU A 84 10.43 -11.33 11.84
CA LEU A 84 9.52 -11.84 10.81
C LEU A 84 10.27 -12.36 9.57
N ARG A 85 11.36 -11.70 9.16
CA ARG A 85 12.23 -12.19 8.07
C ARG A 85 12.86 -13.54 8.41
N LYS A 86 13.29 -13.72 9.67
CA LYS A 86 13.88 -14.99 10.14
C LYS A 86 12.84 -16.11 10.21
N SER A 87 11.56 -15.80 10.43
CA SER A 87 10.48 -16.80 10.41
C SER A 87 10.04 -17.23 9.01
N LEU A 88 10.60 -16.64 7.95
CA LEU A 88 10.27 -16.89 6.55
C LEU A 88 11.47 -17.46 5.75
N PRO A 89 12.06 -18.62 6.13
CA PRO A 89 13.33 -19.12 5.56
C PRO A 89 13.24 -19.58 4.08
N GLY A 90 12.07 -19.53 3.45
CA GLY A 90 11.89 -19.82 2.01
C GLY A 90 11.77 -18.57 1.13
N HIS A 91 11.70 -17.39 1.73
CA HIS A 91 11.41 -16.15 1.01
C HIS A 91 12.67 -15.36 0.65
N ASN A 92 12.69 -14.82 -0.58
CA ASN A 92 13.73 -13.96 -1.12
C ASN A 92 13.27 -12.50 -1.14
N PHE A 93 13.59 -11.78 -0.08
CA PHE A 93 13.31 -10.35 0.02
C PHE A 93 14.14 -9.54 -0.97
N ARG A 94 13.49 -8.62 -1.69
CA ARG A 94 14.14 -7.81 -2.74
C ARG A 94 14.72 -6.52 -2.18
N THR A 95 14.23 -6.06 -1.04
CA THR A 95 14.59 -4.78 -0.46
C THR A 95 15.01 -4.92 1.01
N GLY A 96 15.71 -3.90 1.51
CA GLY A 96 15.99 -3.74 2.93
C GLY A 96 14.84 -3.10 3.72
N SER A 97 13.70 -2.80 3.08
CA SER A 97 12.57 -2.16 3.75
C SER A 97 12.00 -3.05 4.85
N ASP A 98 11.69 -2.45 5.99
CA ASP A 98 10.95 -3.06 7.07
C ASP A 98 9.57 -3.56 6.62
N CYS A 99 8.93 -2.84 5.70
CA CYS A 99 7.61 -3.16 5.17
C CYS A 99 7.60 -4.31 4.13
N ASP A 100 8.75 -4.75 3.63
CA ASP A 100 8.85 -5.82 2.60
C ASP A 100 8.23 -7.13 3.11
N VAL A 101 8.27 -7.36 4.43
CA VAL A 101 7.73 -8.56 5.07
C VAL A 101 6.23 -8.76 4.85
N ILE A 102 5.48 -7.69 4.58
CA ILE A 102 4.01 -7.75 4.49
C ILE A 102 3.55 -8.63 3.33
N ALA A 103 4.17 -8.50 2.14
CA ALA A 103 3.77 -9.28 0.97
C ALA A 103 4.02 -10.78 1.19
N HIS A 104 5.18 -11.13 1.74
CA HIS A 104 5.56 -12.52 2.02
C HIS A 104 4.76 -13.14 3.18
N LEU A 105 4.46 -12.36 4.23
CA LEU A 105 3.63 -12.84 5.35
C LEU A 105 2.20 -13.15 4.90
N TYR A 106 1.63 -12.31 4.03
CA TYR A 106 0.32 -12.60 3.44
C TYR A 106 0.36 -13.87 2.58
N GLU A 107 1.45 -14.10 1.84
CA GLU A 107 1.62 -15.31 1.04
C GLU A 107 1.56 -16.59 1.89
N GLU A 108 2.23 -16.61 3.05
CA GLU A 108 2.33 -17.78 3.92
C GLU A 108 1.11 -17.96 4.83
N HIS A 109 0.54 -16.85 5.33
CA HIS A 109 -0.45 -16.88 6.41
C HIS A 109 -1.85 -16.35 6.02
N GLY A 110 -2.02 -15.89 4.78
CA GLY A 110 -3.26 -15.25 4.33
C GLY A 110 -3.56 -14.00 5.16
N GLU A 111 -4.82 -13.75 5.50
CA GLU A 111 -5.25 -12.54 6.23
C GLU A 111 -4.83 -12.52 7.71
N ASN A 112 -4.47 -13.67 8.30
CA ASN A 112 -4.18 -13.78 9.74
C ASN A 112 -2.83 -13.15 10.15
N PHE A 113 -1.99 -12.78 9.18
CA PHE A 113 -0.67 -12.23 9.47
C PHE A 113 -0.70 -10.85 10.13
N VAL A 114 -1.80 -10.11 10.02
CA VAL A 114 -1.90 -8.72 10.52
C VAL A 114 -1.62 -8.66 12.02
N ASP A 115 -2.06 -9.67 12.78
CA ASP A 115 -1.84 -9.78 14.23
C ASP A 115 -0.38 -10.07 14.61
N MET A 116 0.46 -10.44 13.63
CA MET A 116 1.90 -10.69 13.81
C MET A 116 2.73 -9.42 13.71
N LEU A 117 2.16 -8.33 13.18
CA LEU A 117 2.87 -7.08 12.94
C LEU A 117 2.98 -6.26 14.23
N ASP A 118 4.20 -5.99 14.66
CA ASP A 118 4.49 -4.98 15.68
C ASP A 118 4.98 -3.71 14.97
N GLY A 119 4.20 -2.64 15.06
CA GLY A 119 4.49 -1.44 14.29
C GLY A 119 3.36 -0.43 14.27
N ILE A 120 3.61 0.63 13.52
CA ILE A 120 2.59 1.63 13.15
C ILE A 120 2.44 1.56 11.65
N PHE A 121 1.25 1.26 11.14
CA PHE A 121 1.09 1.00 9.73
C PHE A 121 -0.34 1.23 9.25
N SER A 122 -0.42 1.65 8.00
CA SER A 122 -1.62 1.56 7.18
C SER A 122 -1.15 1.01 5.85
N PHE A 123 -1.79 -0.03 5.34
CA PHE A 123 -1.44 -0.57 4.03
C PHE A 123 -2.66 -1.01 3.23
N VAL A 124 -2.44 -1.13 1.93
CA VAL A 124 -3.34 -1.80 1.01
C VAL A 124 -2.53 -2.82 0.21
N LEU A 125 -2.98 -4.07 0.25
CA LEU A 125 -2.38 -5.19 -0.46
C LEU A 125 -3.38 -5.73 -1.50
N LEU A 126 -2.86 -6.11 -2.65
CA LEU A 126 -3.58 -6.75 -3.75
C LEU A 126 -2.94 -8.10 -4.05
N ASP A 127 -3.73 -9.16 -4.04
CA ASP A 127 -3.39 -10.48 -4.55
C ASP A 127 -3.94 -10.62 -5.98
N THR A 128 -3.05 -10.62 -6.95
CA THR A 128 -3.40 -10.65 -8.37
C THR A 128 -3.83 -12.03 -8.86
N ARG A 129 -3.59 -13.10 -8.10
CA ARG A 129 -3.90 -14.48 -8.48
C ARG A 129 -5.42 -14.72 -8.50
N ASN A 130 -6.12 -14.08 -7.56
CA ASN A 130 -7.56 -14.19 -7.36
C ASN A 130 -8.27 -12.82 -7.37
N ASN A 131 -7.53 -11.73 -7.62
CA ASN A 131 -8.02 -10.35 -7.62
C ASN A 131 -8.66 -9.92 -6.29
N THR A 132 -8.11 -10.40 -5.17
CA THR A 132 -8.54 -10.02 -3.82
C THR A 132 -7.64 -8.96 -3.22
N TYR A 133 -8.15 -8.20 -2.26
CA TYR A 133 -7.40 -7.14 -1.60
C TYR A 133 -7.71 -7.09 -0.12
N ILE A 134 -6.71 -6.70 0.66
CA ILE A 134 -6.83 -6.45 2.09
C ILE A 134 -6.27 -5.06 2.38
N ALA A 135 -6.96 -4.34 3.27
CA ALA A 135 -6.49 -3.10 3.83
C ALA A 135 -6.49 -3.22 5.34
N ALA A 136 -5.38 -2.83 5.97
CA ALA A 136 -5.25 -2.90 7.41
C ALA A 136 -4.61 -1.63 7.96
N ARG A 137 -4.84 -1.42 9.25
CA ARG A 137 -4.31 -0.31 10.03
C ARG A 137 -3.85 -0.83 11.39
N ASP A 138 -2.85 -0.18 11.96
CA ASP A 138 -2.35 -0.50 13.30
C ASP A 138 -3.45 -0.40 14.38
N ALA A 139 -3.22 -1.07 15.50
CA ALA A 139 -4.23 -1.37 16.53
C ALA A 139 -4.98 -0.14 17.08
N ILE A 140 -4.33 1.03 17.12
CA ILE A 140 -4.94 2.26 17.63
C ILE A 140 -5.06 3.36 16.56
N GLY A 141 -4.63 3.07 15.34
CA GLY A 141 -4.67 3.98 14.21
C GLY A 141 -3.71 5.17 14.35
N ILE A 142 -2.43 4.91 14.61
CA ILE A 142 -1.37 5.93 14.62
C ILE A 142 -1.17 6.50 13.21
N THR A 143 -0.99 5.64 12.20
CA THR A 143 -0.99 6.10 10.81
C THR A 143 -2.42 6.33 10.36
N SER A 144 -2.66 7.15 9.34
CA SER A 144 -4.02 7.46 8.89
C SER A 144 -4.40 6.68 7.63
N LEU A 145 -5.63 6.16 7.61
CA LEU A 145 -6.24 5.53 6.45
C LEU A 145 -7.75 5.84 6.45
N TYR A 146 -8.24 6.28 5.30
CA TYR A 146 -9.64 6.62 5.06
C TYR A 146 -10.17 5.76 3.92
N ILE A 147 -11.45 5.46 3.98
CA ILE A 147 -12.18 4.77 2.94
C ILE A 147 -13.28 5.70 2.39
N GLY A 148 -13.49 5.64 1.09
CA GLY A 148 -14.58 6.32 0.40
C GLY A 148 -15.09 5.48 -0.76
N TRP A 149 -16.32 5.75 -1.16
CA TRP A 149 -16.99 5.05 -2.25
C TRP A 149 -17.24 6.00 -3.42
N GLY A 150 -16.93 5.55 -4.63
CA GLY A 150 -17.33 6.25 -5.85
C GLY A 150 -18.83 6.08 -6.10
N LEU A 151 -19.44 7.04 -6.78
CA LEU A 151 -20.84 6.93 -7.23
C LEU A 151 -21.05 5.73 -8.18
N ASP A 152 -19.97 5.28 -8.82
CA ASP A 152 -19.94 4.15 -9.75
C ASP A 152 -19.76 2.79 -9.05
N GLY A 153 -19.68 2.77 -7.70
CA GLY A 153 -19.48 1.56 -6.89
C GLY A 153 -18.02 1.29 -6.49
N ASP A 154 -17.09 2.14 -6.91
CA ASP A 154 -15.65 2.00 -6.62
C ASP A 154 -15.33 2.04 -5.13
N TYR A 155 -14.34 1.25 -4.72
CA TYR A 155 -13.74 1.36 -3.39
C TYR A 155 -12.43 2.16 -3.47
N ARG A 156 -12.33 3.23 -2.69
CA ARG A 156 -11.15 4.10 -2.64
C ARG A 156 -10.60 4.14 -1.22
N LEU A 157 -9.32 3.82 -1.07
CA LEU A 157 -8.60 3.87 0.20
C LEU A 157 -7.49 4.90 0.09
N PHE A 158 -7.35 5.80 1.06
CA PHE A 158 -6.38 6.88 0.97
C PHE A 158 -5.93 7.40 2.33
N ASP A 159 -4.72 7.92 2.40
CA ASP A 159 -4.20 8.61 3.57
C ASP A 159 -4.75 10.06 3.66
N ARG A 160 -4.71 10.68 4.85
CA ARG A 160 -5.36 11.97 5.16
C ARG A 160 -5.04 13.08 4.15
N PHE A 161 -6.08 13.66 3.55
CA PHE A 161 -6.02 14.97 2.92
C PHE A 161 -6.18 16.07 3.97
N TYR A 162 -5.19 16.96 4.11
CA TYR A 162 -5.45 18.30 4.63
C TYR A 162 -5.59 19.23 3.43
N PHE A 163 -6.82 19.49 2.98
CA PHE A 163 -7.28 20.76 2.40
C PHE A 163 -8.75 20.59 1.99
N ASN A 164 -9.60 21.45 2.56
CA ASN A 164 -11.01 21.76 2.27
C ASN A 164 -11.88 20.66 1.65
N TYR A 165 -12.89 20.26 2.44
CA TYR A 165 -14.18 19.70 2.04
C TYR A 165 -14.37 19.64 0.53
N HIS A 166 -14.29 18.43 -0.04
CA HIS A 166 -14.92 17.92 -1.26
C HIS A 166 -14.05 16.78 -1.79
N VAL A 167 -14.20 15.61 -1.16
CA VAL A 167 -13.93 14.33 -1.82
C VAL A 167 -15.29 13.66 -1.97
N PHE A 168 -15.97 13.98 -3.07
CA PHE A 168 -17.08 13.23 -3.64
C PHE A 168 -16.91 13.31 -5.16
#